data_AF-A0AAD4K497-F1
#
_entry.id   AF-A0AAD4K497-F1
#
_cell.length_a   1.000
_cell.length_b   1.000
_cell.length_c   1.000
_cell.angle_alpha   90.00
_cell.angle_beta   90.00
_cell.angle_gamma   90.00
#
_symmetry.space_group_name_H-M   'P 1'
#
loop_
_entity.id
_entity.type
_entity.pdbx_description
1 polymer ?
#
loop_
_entity_poly.entity_id
_entity_poly.type
_entity_poly.pdbx_seq_one_letter_code
_entity_poly.pdbx_strand_id
1 'polypeptide(L)'
;QMIIVITMRITVPAIFSLNDHKYFRSVKLNVIIVYISVTAAILLEMILIYLSISLMYVTSEWIIVLYVPLLFISNCLTFKTFVLHLSYRINDEEAQTFLKDHFVKFIEHGDEFWIELQRKLVCCGLEGPKTYLDYLHKVHKSCYLNQNETQGLIVIGCNDVVYDLFYAVRKLADALCWFVVLLQFVTFVFYSTLLIRKLLNRQSKSRQNYVVCPLKL
;
A
#
# COMPACT_ATOMS: atom_id res chain seq x y z
N GLN A 1 5.20 -12.77 -12.48
CA GLN A 1 4.33 -12.25 -13.56
C GLN A 1 2.85 -12.56 -13.33
N MET A 2 2.45 -13.82 -13.07
CA MET A 2 1.05 -14.19 -12.78
C MET A 2 0.39 -13.37 -11.64
N ILE A 3 1.11 -13.14 -10.53
CA ILE A 3 0.59 -12.40 -9.36
C ILE A 3 0.20 -10.96 -9.73
N ILE A 4 1.02 -10.26 -10.53
CA ILE A 4 0.78 -8.87 -10.94
C ILE A 4 -0.43 -8.78 -11.88
N VAL A 5 -0.60 -9.77 -12.76
CA VAL A 5 -1.76 -9.85 -13.67
C VAL A 5 -3.04 -10.12 -12.87
N ILE A 6 -2.98 -10.96 -11.84
CA ILE A 6 -4.12 -11.25 -10.95
C ILE A 6 -4.46 -10.02 -10.11
N THR A 7 -3.47 -9.34 -9.51
CA THR A 7 -3.71 -8.12 -8.74
C THR A 7 -4.26 -7.01 -9.62
N MET A 8 -3.76 -6.81 -10.84
CA MET A 8 -4.33 -5.87 -11.81
C MET A 8 -5.76 -6.24 -12.21
N ARG A 9 -6.04 -7.52 -12.48
CA ARG A 9 -7.39 -7.97 -12.88
C ARG A 9 -8.43 -7.83 -11.77
N ILE A 10 -8.03 -7.76 -10.51
CA ILE A 10 -8.94 -7.53 -9.37
C ILE A 10 -9.03 -6.03 -9.05
N THR A 11 -7.90 -5.31 -9.03
CA THR A 11 -7.85 -3.89 -8.66
C THR A 11 -8.35 -2.95 -9.74
N VAL A 12 -8.02 -3.19 -11.00
CA VAL A 12 -8.42 -2.31 -12.10
C VAL A 12 -9.95 -2.27 -12.22
N PRO A 13 -10.68 -3.40 -12.21
CA PRO A 13 -12.15 -3.34 -12.18
C PRO A 13 -12.70 -2.73 -10.89
N ALA A 14 -12.08 -2.93 -9.72
CA ALA A 14 -12.56 -2.30 -8.49
C ALA A 14 -12.45 -0.76 -8.57
N ILE A 15 -11.30 -0.26 -9.03
CA ILE A 15 -11.02 1.17 -9.23
C ILE A 15 -11.90 1.78 -10.33
N PHE A 16 -12.14 1.05 -11.43
CA PHE A 16 -12.98 1.50 -12.55
C PHE A 16 -14.49 1.32 -12.30
N SER A 17 -14.93 0.37 -11.47
CA SER A 17 -16.35 0.18 -11.12
C SER A 17 -16.91 1.32 -10.27
N LEU A 18 -16.03 2.10 -9.62
CA LEU A 18 -16.34 3.41 -9.03
C LEU A 18 -16.54 4.45 -10.14
N ASN A 19 -17.60 4.29 -10.92
CA ASN A 19 -17.88 4.98 -12.18
C ASN A 19 -18.34 6.46 -12.03
N ASP A 20 -18.32 7.04 -10.83
CA ASP A 20 -18.66 8.45 -10.60
C ASP A 20 -17.39 9.31 -10.44
N HIS A 21 -17.01 9.96 -11.54
CA HIS A 21 -15.67 10.47 -11.83
C HIS A 21 -15.26 11.81 -11.17
N LYS A 22 -16.11 12.50 -10.40
CA LYS A 22 -15.81 13.88 -9.94
C LYS A 22 -15.49 14.06 -8.45
N TYR A 23 -16.08 13.27 -7.55
CA TYR A 23 -16.09 13.59 -6.12
C TYR A 23 -14.79 13.26 -5.39
N PHE A 24 -14.14 12.15 -5.71
CA PHE A 24 -12.93 11.67 -5.01
C PHE A 24 -11.68 11.64 -5.92
N ARG A 25 -11.51 12.67 -6.75
CA ARG A 25 -10.45 12.69 -7.77
C ARG A 25 -9.04 12.67 -7.17
N SER A 26 -8.79 13.44 -6.11
CA SER A 26 -7.48 13.48 -5.44
C SER A 26 -7.14 12.14 -4.78
N VAL A 27 -8.09 11.57 -4.04
CA VAL A 27 -7.91 10.29 -3.34
C VAL A 27 -7.73 9.12 -4.33
N LYS A 28 -8.53 9.07 -5.41
CA LYS A 28 -8.35 8.07 -6.49
C LYS A 28 -6.99 8.20 -7.17
N LEU A 29 -6.53 9.43 -7.45
CA LEU A 29 -5.21 9.65 -8.05
C LEU A 29 -4.09 9.18 -7.12
N ASN A 30 -4.18 9.48 -5.83
CA ASN A 30 -3.20 9.03 -4.84
C ASN A 30 -3.14 7.50 -4.78
N VAL A 31 -4.29 6.81 -4.73
CA VAL A 31 -4.37 5.35 -4.81
C VAL A 31 -3.72 4.79 -6.08
N ILE A 32 -4.01 5.37 -7.24
CA ILE A 32 -3.47 4.93 -8.53
C ILE A 32 -1.94 5.12 -8.56
N ILE A 33 -1.44 6.27 -8.09
CA ILE A 33 -0.01 6.58 -8.02
C ILE A 33 0.70 5.60 -7.09
N VAL A 34 0.10 5.30 -5.92
CA VAL A 34 0.63 4.32 -4.97
C VAL A 34 0.67 2.93 -5.63
N TYR A 35 -0.40 2.51 -6.29
CA TYR A 35 -0.44 1.20 -6.94
C TYR A 35 0.59 1.06 -8.08
N ILE A 36 0.70 2.07 -8.95
CA ILE A 36 1.67 2.09 -10.05
C ILE A 36 3.10 2.09 -9.50
N SER A 37 3.40 2.91 -8.49
CA SER A 37 4.75 2.98 -7.91
C SER A 37 5.15 1.67 -7.23
N VAL A 38 4.25 1.04 -6.47
CA VAL A 38 4.50 -0.27 -5.84
C VAL A 38 4.68 -1.36 -6.89
N THR A 39 3.85 -1.39 -7.92
CA THR A 39 3.95 -2.39 -9.01
C THR A 39 5.25 -2.23 -9.79
N ALA A 40 5.65 -0.99 -10.11
CA ALA A 40 6.91 -0.70 -10.77
C ALA A 40 8.11 -1.09 -9.92
N ALA A 41 8.07 -0.84 -8.61
CA ALA A 41 9.11 -1.24 -7.67
C ALA A 41 9.25 -2.76 -7.59
N ILE A 42 8.15 -3.51 -7.52
CA ILE A 42 8.18 -4.98 -7.54
C ILE A 42 8.83 -5.50 -8.83
N LEU A 43 8.45 -4.94 -9.98
CA LEU A 43 9.04 -5.33 -11.26
C LEU A 43 10.54 -5.02 -11.33
N LEU A 44 10.94 -3.84 -10.84
CA LEU A 44 12.34 -3.44 -10.78
C LEU A 44 13.16 -4.38 -9.88
N GLU A 45 12.66 -4.69 -8.68
CA GLU A 45 13.29 -5.63 -7.74
C GLU A 45 13.45 -7.03 -8.37
N MET A 46 12.41 -7.53 -9.05
CA MET A 46 12.49 -8.83 -9.75
C MET A 46 13.59 -8.83 -10.83
N ILE A 47 13.73 -7.74 -11.59
CA ILE A 47 14.77 -7.59 -12.61
C ILE A 47 16.15 -7.51 -11.95
N LEU A 48 16.30 -6.77 -10.86
CA LEU A 48 17.55 -6.65 -10.11
C LEU A 48 17.99 -7.99 -9.49
N ILE A 49 17.05 -8.78 -8.98
CA ILE A 49 17.32 -10.15 -8.49
C ILE A 49 17.78 -11.05 -9.64
N TYR A 50 17.13 -10.97 -10.81
CA TYR A 50 17.55 -11.75 -11.97
C TYR A 50 18.95 -11.37 -12.46
N LEU A 51 19.24 -10.07 -12.54
CA LEU A 51 20.56 -9.55 -12.92
C LEU A 51 21.63 -9.95 -11.91
N SER A 52 21.35 -9.87 -10.61
CA SER A 52 22.31 -10.22 -9.56
C SER A 52 22.65 -11.71 -9.53
N ILE A 53 21.69 -12.60 -9.78
CA ILE A 53 21.96 -14.04 -9.97
C ILE A 53 22.84 -14.28 -11.21
N SER A 54 22.52 -13.62 -12.33
CA SER A 54 23.29 -13.76 -13.58
C SER A 54 24.73 -13.24 -13.43
N LEU A 55 24.90 -12.10 -12.76
CA LEU A 55 26.22 -11.53 -12.43
C LEU A 55 27.00 -12.43 -11.47
N MET A 56 26.34 -13.09 -10.51
CA MET A 56 26.99 -14.02 -9.59
C MET A 56 27.59 -15.24 -10.31
N TYR A 57 27.01 -15.65 -11.45
CA TYR A 57 27.57 -16.72 -12.29
C TYR A 57 28.81 -16.27 -13.09
N VAL A 58 28.87 -15.00 -13.48
CA VAL A 58 29.90 -14.46 -14.37
C VAL A 58 31.07 -13.83 -13.61
N THR A 59 30.82 -13.29 -12.42
CA THR A 59 31.79 -12.43 -11.73
C THR A 59 32.50 -13.10 -10.56
N SER A 60 33.73 -12.62 -10.30
CA SER A 60 34.60 -13.12 -9.23
C SER A 60 33.94 -13.00 -7.85
N GLU A 61 34.18 -14.03 -7.06
CA GLU A 61 33.67 -14.39 -5.75
C GLU A 61 33.64 -13.32 -4.63
N TRP A 62 34.22 -12.14 -4.86
CA TRP A 62 34.42 -11.08 -3.87
C TRP A 62 33.41 -9.93 -3.93
N ILE A 63 32.69 -9.78 -5.05
CA ILE A 63 31.67 -8.73 -5.21
C ILE A 63 30.54 -8.86 -4.19
N ILE A 64 30.28 -10.09 -3.72
CA ILE A 64 29.27 -10.40 -2.70
C ILE A 64 29.53 -9.63 -1.39
N VAL A 65 30.80 -9.36 -1.04
CA VAL A 65 31.16 -8.61 0.19
C VAL A 65 30.70 -7.15 0.12
N LEU A 66 30.81 -6.52 -1.06
CA LEU A 66 30.35 -5.15 -1.28
C LEU A 66 28.82 -5.08 -1.49
N TYR A 67 28.22 -6.16 -2.01
CA TYR A 67 26.81 -6.22 -2.34
C TYR A 67 25.89 -6.30 -1.10
N VAL A 68 26.30 -7.05 -0.06
CA VAL A 68 25.51 -7.20 1.18
C VAL A 68 25.24 -5.87 1.93
N PRO A 69 26.21 -4.97 2.17
CA PRO A 69 25.93 -3.68 2.80
C PRO A 69 25.07 -2.77 1.91
N LEU A 70 25.21 -2.86 0.58
CA LEU A 70 24.34 -2.13 -0.35
C LEU A 70 22.88 -2.60 -0.23
N LEU A 71 22.65 -3.92 -0.14
CA LEU A 71 21.32 -4.50 0.09
C LEU A 71 20.73 -4.08 1.44
N PHE A 72 21.55 -3.93 2.48
CA PHE A 72 21.08 -3.44 3.78
C PHE A 72 20.58 -2.00 3.70
N ILE A 73 21.35 -1.12 3.06
CA ILE A 73 20.94 0.28 2.84
C ILE A 73 19.65 0.34 2.00
N SER A 74 19.58 -0.48 0.94
CA SER A 74 18.39 -0.58 0.09
C SER A 74 17.15 -0.97 0.90
N ASN A 75 17.23 -1.99 1.75
CA ASN A 75 16.12 -2.41 2.62
C ASN A 75 15.66 -1.30 3.58
N CYS A 76 16.58 -0.56 4.17
CA CYS A 76 16.23 0.57 5.05
C CYS A 76 15.50 1.68 4.28
N LEU A 77 15.96 2.00 3.06
CA LEU A 77 15.33 3.02 2.21
C LEU A 77 13.96 2.58 1.69
N THR A 78 13.79 1.31 1.33
CA THR A 78 12.50 0.79 0.88
C THR A 78 11.51 0.72 2.02
N PHE A 79 11.93 0.30 3.23
CA PHE A 79 11.07 0.38 4.41
C PHE A 79 10.59 1.82 4.67
N LYS A 80 11.50 2.79 4.66
CA LYS A 80 11.14 4.21 4.88
C LYS A 80 10.21 4.74 3.80
N THR A 81 10.46 4.42 2.54
CA THR A 81 9.66 4.93 1.42
C THR A 81 8.29 4.27 1.35
N PHE A 82 8.22 2.94 1.38
CA PHE A 82 6.98 2.22 1.14
C PHE A 82 6.09 2.13 2.39
N VAL A 83 6.68 1.84 3.56
CA VAL A 83 5.91 1.64 4.79
C VAL A 83 5.62 2.97 5.48
N LEU A 84 6.61 3.86 5.62
CA LEU A 84 6.38 5.12 6.36
C LEU A 84 5.76 6.22 5.49
N HIS A 85 6.20 6.38 4.24
CA HIS A 85 5.72 7.49 3.40
C HIS A 85 4.51 7.11 2.54
N LEU A 86 4.54 5.94 1.89
CA LEU A 86 3.52 5.55 0.92
C LEU A 86 2.22 5.07 1.58
N SER A 87 2.30 4.27 2.66
CA SER A 87 1.13 3.86 3.45
C SER A 87 0.41 5.06 4.07
N TYR A 88 1.18 6.04 4.57
CA TYR A 88 0.62 7.27 5.16
C TYR A 88 -0.10 8.17 4.14
N ARG A 89 0.27 8.12 2.86
CA ARG A 89 -0.40 8.89 1.80
C ARG A 89 -1.84 8.44 1.55
N ILE A 90 -2.20 7.23 1.98
CA ILE A 90 -3.58 6.72 1.93
C ILE A 90 -4.19 6.92 3.33
N ASN A 91 -4.25 8.18 3.78
CA ASN A 91 -4.92 8.51 5.03
C ASN A 91 -6.38 8.88 4.77
N ASP A 92 -7.29 8.27 5.52
CA ASP A 92 -8.74 8.47 5.40
C ASP A 92 -9.16 9.90 5.79
N GLU A 93 -8.27 10.64 6.46
CA GLU A 93 -8.45 12.04 6.85
C GLU A 93 -8.76 12.96 5.67
N GLU A 94 -8.17 12.75 4.49
CA GLU A 94 -8.43 13.62 3.32
C GLU A 94 -9.88 13.44 2.82
N ALA A 95 -10.39 12.21 2.83
CA ALA A 95 -11.75 11.90 2.44
C ALA A 95 -12.77 12.39 3.49
N GLN A 96 -12.46 12.24 4.78
CA GLN A 96 -13.29 12.78 5.87
C GLN A 96 -13.33 14.31 5.86
N THR A 97 -12.19 14.95 5.61
CA THR A 97 -12.10 16.42 5.52
C THR A 97 -12.91 16.93 4.33
N PHE A 98 -12.85 16.26 3.18
CA PHE A 98 -13.67 16.57 2.01
C PHE A 98 -15.17 16.48 2.31
N LEU A 99 -15.62 15.39 2.96
CA LEU A 99 -17.01 15.23 3.36
C LEU A 99 -17.45 16.33 4.33
N LYS A 100 -16.62 16.63 5.33
CA LYS A 100 -16.91 17.66 6.34
C LYS A 100 -17.02 19.05 5.71
N ASP A 101 -16.11 19.42 4.83
CA ASP A 101 -16.11 20.74 4.16
C ASP A 101 -17.38 20.93 3.31
N HIS A 102 -17.77 19.91 2.54
CA HIS A 102 -19.00 19.98 1.75
C HIS A 102 -20.28 19.91 2.60
N PHE A 103 -20.27 19.19 3.72
CA PHE A 103 -21.38 19.22 4.66
C PHE A 103 -21.56 20.62 5.27
N VAL A 104 -20.47 21.25 5.71
CA VAL A 104 -20.51 22.62 6.26
C VAL A 104 -20.98 23.61 5.21
N LYS A 105 -20.47 23.54 3.97
CA LYS A 105 -20.94 24.38 2.86
C LYS A 105 -22.43 24.20 2.58
N PHE A 106 -22.96 22.98 2.69
CA PHE A 106 -24.40 22.76 2.58
C PHE A 106 -25.18 23.44 3.70
N ILE A 107 -24.73 23.32 4.96
CA ILE A 107 -25.40 23.93 6.11
C ILE A 107 -25.37 25.47 6.04
N GLU A 108 -24.24 26.05 5.64
CA GLU A 108 -24.05 27.50 5.64
C GLU A 108 -24.58 28.18 4.36
N HIS A 109 -24.45 27.53 3.20
CA HIS A 109 -24.69 28.15 1.89
C HIS A 109 -25.75 27.41 1.05
N GLY A 110 -26.29 26.29 1.53
CA GLY A 110 -27.30 25.52 0.79
C GLY A 110 -26.77 24.77 -0.43
N ASP A 111 -25.47 24.43 -0.45
CA ASP A 111 -24.81 23.74 -1.56
C ASP A 111 -25.45 22.38 -1.89
N GLU A 112 -26.14 22.29 -3.04
CA GLU A 112 -26.84 21.07 -3.48
C GLU A 112 -25.90 19.88 -3.76
N PHE A 113 -24.60 20.15 -3.90
CA PHE A 113 -23.59 19.11 -4.12
C PHE A 113 -23.60 18.04 -3.02
N TRP A 114 -23.80 18.45 -1.77
CA TRP A 114 -23.88 17.52 -0.65
C TRP A 114 -25.07 16.55 -0.78
N ILE A 115 -26.22 17.04 -1.25
CA ILE A 115 -27.42 16.22 -1.44
C ILE A 115 -27.24 15.24 -2.59
N GLU A 116 -26.59 15.66 -3.68
CA GLU A 116 -26.23 14.76 -4.78
C GLU A 116 -25.28 13.65 -4.31
N LEU A 117 -24.26 14.02 -3.52
CA LEU A 117 -23.28 13.09 -2.96
C LEU A 117 -23.95 12.03 -2.07
N GLN A 118 -24.87 12.45 -1.19
CA GLN A 118 -25.64 11.53 -0.33
C GLN A 118 -26.49 10.53 -1.12
N ARG A 119 -27.16 11.00 -2.18
CA ARG A 119 -27.98 10.12 -3.02
C ARG A 119 -27.13 9.07 -3.74
N LYS A 120 -25.94 9.46 -4.22
CA LYS A 120 -25.02 8.55 -4.91
C LYS A 120 -24.39 7.53 -3.99
N LEU A 121 -23.98 7.95 -2.80
CA LEU A 121 -23.35 7.08 -1.80
C LEU A 121 -24.38 6.30 -0.97
N VAL A 122 -25.68 6.56 -1.13
CA VAL A 122 -26.76 5.96 -0.35
C VAL A 122 -26.48 6.06 1.15
N CYS A 123 -26.13 7.26 1.59
CA CYS A 123 -25.74 7.57 2.97
C CYS A 123 -26.45 8.82 3.48
N CYS A 124 -26.40 9.05 4.80
CA CYS A 124 -26.99 10.24 5.40
C CYS A 124 -26.10 10.88 6.45
N GLY A 125 -25.94 12.20 6.35
CA GLY A 125 -25.08 12.97 7.25
C GLY A 125 -23.62 12.50 7.20
N LEU A 126 -22.79 13.01 8.10
CA LEU A 126 -21.40 12.56 8.19
C LEU A 126 -21.33 11.20 8.90
N GLU A 127 -21.88 11.12 10.10
CA GLU A 127 -21.91 9.91 10.94
C GLU A 127 -23.32 9.28 10.98
N GLY A 128 -24.28 9.88 10.28
CA GLY A 128 -25.68 9.49 10.29
C GLY A 128 -26.63 10.68 10.27
N PRO A 129 -27.95 10.43 10.32
CA PRO A 129 -28.96 11.49 10.32
C PRO A 129 -28.87 12.42 11.53
N LYS A 130 -28.30 11.95 12.66
CA LYS A 130 -28.05 12.77 13.85
C LYS A 130 -27.16 13.99 13.54
N THR A 131 -26.21 13.87 12.61
CA THR A 131 -25.32 14.99 12.24
C THR A 131 -26.10 16.24 11.83
N TYR A 132 -27.27 16.10 11.20
CA TYR A 132 -28.12 17.26 10.88
C TYR A 132 -28.65 17.96 12.14
N LEU A 133 -29.07 17.18 13.13
CA LEU A 133 -29.63 17.67 14.39
C LEU A 133 -28.58 18.40 15.23
N ASP A 134 -27.33 17.92 15.20
CA ASP A 134 -26.20 18.57 15.89
C ASP A 134 -25.94 19.98 15.34
N TYR A 135 -26.33 20.25 14.08
CA TYR A 135 -26.28 21.56 13.43
C TYR A 135 -27.64 22.27 13.38
N LEU A 136 -28.59 21.83 14.24
CA LEU A 136 -29.95 22.36 14.35
C LEU A 136 -30.73 22.38 13.03
N HIS A 137 -30.35 21.51 12.08
CA HIS A 137 -30.99 21.37 10.79
C HIS A 137 -31.90 20.15 10.77
N LYS A 138 -33.00 20.27 10.02
CA LYS A 138 -33.87 19.13 9.74
C LYS A 138 -33.15 18.16 8.82
N VAL A 139 -33.25 16.86 9.11
CA VAL A 139 -32.73 15.80 8.25
C VAL A 139 -33.31 15.95 6.84
N HIS A 140 -32.44 16.00 5.84
CA HIS A 140 -32.85 16.19 4.46
C HIS A 140 -33.59 14.95 3.92
N LYS A 141 -34.62 15.16 3.09
CA LYS A 141 -35.48 14.07 2.59
C LYS A 141 -34.71 13.05 1.74
N SER A 142 -33.58 13.44 1.15
CA SER A 142 -32.69 12.55 0.36
C SER A 142 -32.23 11.33 1.14
N CYS A 143 -32.08 11.44 2.47
CA CYS A 143 -31.63 10.35 3.32
C CYS A 143 -32.56 9.13 3.33
N TYR A 144 -33.85 9.33 3.02
CA TYR A 144 -34.88 8.28 3.10
C TYR A 144 -35.41 7.84 1.73
N LEU A 145 -35.04 8.54 0.65
CA LEU A 145 -35.63 8.37 -0.68
C LEU A 145 -35.12 7.16 -1.47
N ASN A 146 -33.97 6.60 -1.09
CA ASN A 146 -33.31 5.50 -1.81
C ASN A 146 -33.11 4.23 -0.95
N GLN A 147 -33.65 4.20 0.27
CA GLN A 147 -33.59 3.01 1.12
C GLN A 147 -34.84 2.16 0.85
N ASN A 148 -34.67 1.01 0.20
CA ASN A 148 -35.74 0.01 0.06
C ASN A 148 -36.38 -0.26 1.43
N GLU A 149 -37.69 -0.56 1.46
CA GLU A 149 -38.57 -0.59 2.65
C GLU A 149 -38.07 -1.41 3.86
N THR A 150 -37.01 -2.21 3.73
CA THR A 150 -36.35 -2.96 4.80
C THR A 150 -35.14 -2.25 5.45
N GLN A 151 -34.60 -1.18 4.84
CA GLN A 151 -33.43 -0.41 5.33
C GLN A 151 -33.81 0.89 6.07
N GLY A 152 -35.10 1.26 6.10
CA GLY A 152 -35.58 2.55 6.62
C GLY A 152 -35.42 2.79 8.13
N LEU A 153 -34.85 1.85 8.89
CA LEU A 153 -34.61 2.00 10.33
C LEU A 153 -33.15 2.32 10.68
N ILE A 154 -32.18 2.01 9.80
CA ILE A 154 -30.75 2.23 10.07
C ILE A 154 -30.13 2.88 8.84
N VAL A 155 -29.80 4.16 8.96
CA VAL A 155 -29.16 4.94 7.90
C VAL A 155 -27.68 5.11 8.21
N ILE A 156 -26.83 4.63 7.31
CA ILE A 156 -25.37 4.64 7.47
C ILE A 156 -24.83 6.04 7.19
N GLY A 157 -23.83 6.47 7.97
CA GLY A 157 -23.12 7.73 7.77
C GLY A 157 -22.30 7.74 6.48
N CYS A 158 -22.19 8.89 5.83
CA CYS A 158 -21.35 8.98 4.62
C CYS A 158 -19.87 8.72 4.91
N ASN A 159 -19.40 9.01 6.13
CA ASN A 159 -18.04 8.66 6.55
C ASN A 159 -17.81 7.15 6.54
N ASP A 160 -18.77 6.36 7.01
CA ASP A 160 -18.63 4.90 7.10
C ASP A 160 -18.64 4.26 5.70
N VAL A 161 -19.53 4.71 4.81
CA VAL A 161 -19.56 4.22 3.42
C VAL A 161 -18.26 4.53 2.69
N VAL A 162 -17.76 5.74 2.86
CA VAL A 162 -16.48 6.17 2.29
C VAL A 162 -15.33 5.38 2.90
N TYR A 163 -15.32 5.20 4.22
CA TYR A 163 -14.33 4.37 4.89
C TYR A 163 -14.31 2.95 4.34
N ASP A 164 -15.46 2.27 4.23
CA ASP A 164 -15.53 0.90 3.72
C ASP A 164 -15.04 0.77 2.27
N LEU A 165 -15.37 1.74 1.41
CA LEU A 165 -14.90 1.81 0.03
C LEU A 165 -13.37 1.95 -0.05
N PHE A 166 -12.79 2.81 0.80
CA PHE A 166 -11.35 3.07 0.80
C PHE A 166 -10.55 2.03 1.61
N TYR A 167 -11.17 1.39 2.60
CA TYR A 167 -10.53 0.43 3.48
C TYR A 167 -9.97 -0.77 2.72
N ALA A 168 -10.75 -1.34 1.80
CA ALA A 168 -10.32 -2.49 0.99
C ALA A 168 -9.09 -2.14 0.13
N VAL A 169 -9.10 -0.94 -0.46
CA VAL A 169 -8.01 -0.45 -1.31
C VAL A 169 -6.77 -0.12 -0.48
N ARG A 170 -6.93 0.53 0.66
CA ARG A 170 -5.86 0.85 1.61
C ARG A 170 -5.20 -0.42 2.14
N LYS A 171 -5.99 -1.38 2.60
CA LYS A 171 -5.51 -2.70 3.04
C LYS A 171 -4.70 -3.40 1.97
N LEU A 172 -5.15 -3.35 0.73
CA LEU A 172 -4.42 -3.96 -0.38
C LEU A 172 -3.11 -3.24 -0.67
N ALA A 173 -3.11 -1.90 -0.67
CA ALA A 173 -1.90 -1.11 -0.86
C ALA A 173 -0.87 -1.36 0.27
N ASP A 174 -1.32 -1.39 1.52
CA ASP A 174 -0.47 -1.72 2.67
C ASP A 174 0.09 -3.14 2.55
N ALA A 175 -0.73 -4.12 2.17
CA ALA A 175 -0.29 -5.49 1.95
C ALA A 175 0.78 -5.58 0.85
N LEU A 176 0.62 -4.82 -0.24
CA LEU A 176 1.60 -4.77 -1.32
C LEU A 176 2.91 -4.08 -0.88
N CYS A 177 2.84 -2.99 -0.10
CA CYS A 177 4.02 -2.35 0.49
C CYS A 177 4.79 -3.33 1.39
N TRP A 178 4.10 -4.06 2.26
CA TRP A 178 4.70 -5.10 3.09
C TRP A 178 5.29 -6.23 2.26
N PHE A 179 4.65 -6.61 1.15
CA PHE A 179 5.16 -7.61 0.24
C PHE A 179 6.49 -7.20 -0.40
N VAL A 180 6.66 -5.93 -0.78
CA VAL A 180 7.96 -5.42 -1.30
C VAL A 180 9.07 -5.59 -0.26
N VAL A 181 8.80 -5.16 0.98
CA VAL A 181 9.77 -5.27 2.08
C VAL A 181 10.11 -6.73 2.37
N LEU A 182 9.11 -7.62 2.39
CA LEU A 182 9.31 -9.05 2.60
C LEU A 182 10.19 -9.65 1.50
N LEU A 183 9.92 -9.31 0.24
CA LEU A 183 10.67 -9.81 -0.89
C LEU A 183 12.14 -9.39 -0.79
N GLN A 184 12.41 -8.13 -0.45
CA GLN A 184 13.76 -7.60 -0.32
C GLN A 184 14.51 -8.15 0.90
N PHE A 185 13.78 -8.42 1.98
CA PHE A 185 14.31 -9.11 3.17
C PHE A 185 14.73 -10.54 2.85
N VAL A 186 13.90 -11.29 2.12
CA VAL A 186 14.24 -12.66 1.67
C VAL A 186 15.51 -12.65 0.81
N THR A 187 15.62 -11.70 -0.12
CA THR A 187 16.83 -11.52 -0.93
C THR A 187 18.07 -11.27 -0.06
N PHE A 188 17.95 -10.38 0.94
CA PHE A 188 19.04 -10.11 1.88
C PHE A 188 19.46 -11.33 2.71
N VAL A 189 18.51 -12.11 3.21
CA VAL A 189 18.79 -13.36 3.94
C VAL A 189 19.49 -14.38 3.03
N PHE A 190 19.07 -14.49 1.78
CA PHE A 190 19.71 -15.37 0.81
C PHE A 190 21.18 -14.98 0.56
N TYR A 191 21.48 -13.71 0.30
CA TYR A 191 22.86 -13.27 0.06
C TYR A 191 23.75 -13.33 1.31
N SER A 192 23.20 -13.01 2.48
CA SER A 192 23.95 -13.08 3.75
C SER A 192 24.30 -14.52 4.13
N THR A 193 23.38 -15.48 3.97
CA THR A 193 23.67 -16.90 4.22
C THR A 193 24.75 -17.46 3.30
N LEU A 194 24.76 -17.08 2.01
CA LEU A 194 25.83 -17.43 1.08
C LEU A 194 27.18 -16.86 1.53
N LEU A 195 27.22 -15.61 1.97
CA LEU A 195 28.44 -14.97 2.48
C LEU A 195 28.95 -15.67 3.74
N ILE A 196 28.08 -15.98 4.70
CA ILE A 196 28.45 -16.67 5.96
C ILE A 196 29.02 -18.07 5.67
N ARG A 197 28.35 -18.89 4.85
CA ARG A 197 28.83 -20.22 4.47
C ARG A 197 30.23 -20.17 3.87
N LYS A 198 30.48 -19.15 3.04
CA LYS A 198 31.77 -18.94 2.40
C LYS A 198 32.86 -18.54 3.39
N LEU A 199 32.57 -17.63 4.31
CA LEU A 199 33.51 -17.26 5.37
C LEU A 199 33.88 -18.47 6.23
N LEU A 200 32.91 -19.30 6.59
CA LEU A 200 33.13 -20.53 7.36
C LEU A 200 34.00 -21.55 6.58
N ASN A 201 33.68 -21.82 5.32
CA ASN A 201 34.49 -22.71 4.47
C ASN A 201 35.93 -22.23 4.33
N ARG A 202 36.13 -20.91 4.23
CA ARG A 202 37.46 -20.31 4.12
C ARG A 202 38.24 -20.41 5.42
N GLN A 203 37.59 -20.21 6.57
CA GLN A 203 38.21 -20.43 7.88
C GLN A 203 38.61 -21.90 8.07
N SER A 204 37.77 -22.85 7.65
CA SER A 204 38.10 -24.29 7.68
C SER A 204 39.32 -24.62 6.82
N LYS A 205 39.40 -24.08 5.61
CA LYS A 205 40.54 -24.30 4.70
C LYS A 205 41.82 -23.65 5.21
N SER A 206 41.73 -22.46 5.82
CA SER A 206 42.86 -21.80 6.47
C SER A 206 43.39 -22.64 7.65
N ARG A 207 42.49 -23.17 8.49
CA ARG A 207 42.83 -24.04 9.64
C ARG A 207 43.59 -25.30 9.22
N GLN A 208 43.24 -25.93 8.09
CA GLN A 208 43.97 -27.09 7.56
C GLN A 208 45.39 -26.75 7.09
N ASN A 209 45.62 -25.56 6.52
CA ASN A 209 46.96 -25.15 6.08
C ASN A 209 47.92 -24.86 7.23
N TYR A 210 47.44 -24.49 8.43
CA TYR A 210 48.30 -24.31 9.61
C TYR A 210 48.66 -25.62 10.33
N VAL A 211 47.93 -26.71 10.07
CA VAL A 211 48.20 -28.02 10.69
C VAL A 211 49.21 -28.86 9.87
N VAL A 212 49.47 -28.47 8.61
CA VAL A 212 50.44 -29.14 7.73
C VAL A 212 51.72 -28.31 7.60
N CYS A 213 52.42 -28.09 8.70
CA CYS A 213 53.86 -27.82 8.67
C CYS A 213 54.57 -29.10 9.11
N PRO A 214 55.10 -29.94 8.20
CA PRO A 214 55.97 -31.02 8.63
C PRO A 214 57.26 -30.40 9.15
N LEU A 215 57.57 -30.65 10.43
CA LEU A 215 58.93 -30.59 10.94
C LEU A 215 59.81 -31.43 10.01
N LYS A 216 60.54 -30.79 9.10
CA LYS A 216 61.76 -31.35 8.54
C LYS A 216 62.87 -30.98 9.50
N LEU A 217 63.17 -31.91 10.41
CA LEU A 217 64.44 -31.98 11.12
C LEU A 217 65.54 -32.39 10.13
#